data_AF-A0A8K0IXV4-F1
#
_entry.id   AF-A0A8K0IXV4-F1
#
_cell.length_a   1.000
_cell.length_b   1.000
_cell.length_c   1.000
_cell.angle_alpha   90.00
_cell.angle_beta   90.00
_cell.angle_gamma   90.00
#
_symmetry.space_group_name_H-M   'P 1'
#
loop_
_entity.id
_entity.type
_entity.pdbx_description
1 polymer ?
#
loop_
_entity_poly.entity_id
_entity_poly.type
_entity_poly.pdbx_seq_one_letter_code
_entity_poly.pdbx_strand_id
1 'polypeptide(L)'
;MPDNTTAELACHLRFPLPLSDHARKMQKEDEADDTICLDESFFVNRDYDLTTFTFGSHVLNLFCLRSASRQLVWPGAVLLNDYLTKNAEILEGHSVIELGSGVGITGILCGRFCQKVVLTDHNEEVLEIMKKNIELHLSSEPSSCALTAEKLEWGNSVQISEILQKHPEGFDLVLGADI
;
A
#
# COMPACT_ATOMS: atom_id res chain seq x y z
N MET A 1 69.37 32.65 -45.04
CA MET A 1 68.54 32.64 -46.27
C MET A 1 67.08 32.78 -45.83
N PRO A 2 66.27 33.67 -46.46
CA PRO A 2 65.33 34.57 -45.74
C PRO A 2 63.83 34.24 -46.05
N ASP A 3 62.76 35.07 -45.89
CA ASP A 3 62.60 36.55 -45.86
C ASP A 3 61.23 37.04 -45.30
N ASN A 4 61.05 38.39 -45.25
CA ASN A 4 59.85 39.28 -45.35
C ASN A 4 58.38 38.74 -45.43
N THR A 5 57.29 39.45 -45.03
CA THR A 5 57.04 40.83 -44.46
C THR A 5 55.78 40.85 -43.54
N THR A 6 55.56 41.94 -42.80
CA THR A 6 54.32 42.33 -42.07
C THR A 6 53.32 43.18 -42.88
N ALA A 7 51.99 43.03 -42.67
CA ALA A 7 50.87 44.01 -42.79
C ALA A 7 49.53 43.20 -42.86
N GLU A 8 48.43 43.41 -42.12
CA GLU A 8 47.70 44.59 -41.61
C GLU A 8 46.78 45.29 -42.65
N LEU A 9 45.46 45.02 -42.60
CA LEU A 9 44.35 46.00 -42.40
C LEU A 9 42.94 45.39 -42.59
N ALA A 10 41.92 46.09 -42.09
CA ALA A 10 40.58 45.56 -41.78
C ALA A 10 39.42 46.17 -42.59
N CYS A 11 38.21 45.60 -42.48
CA CYS A 11 36.97 46.39 -42.67
C CYS A 11 35.74 45.90 -41.85
N HIS A 12 35.47 46.60 -40.75
CA HIS A 12 34.15 47.10 -40.31
C HIS A 12 32.92 46.16 -40.12
N LEU A 13 32.70 45.80 -38.84
CA LEU A 13 31.53 46.17 -37.99
C LEU A 13 30.10 46.23 -38.61
N ARG A 14 29.19 45.33 -38.15
CA ARG A 14 27.88 45.60 -37.47
C ARG A 14 26.81 44.49 -37.71
N PHE A 15 26.34 43.88 -36.62
CA PHE A 15 24.95 43.40 -36.46
C PHE A 15 24.01 44.62 -36.22
N PRO A 16 22.65 44.52 -36.17
CA PRO A 16 21.73 43.35 -36.19
C PRO A 16 20.61 43.51 -37.29
N LEU A 17 19.60 42.63 -37.48
CA LEU A 17 18.37 42.41 -36.68
C LEU A 17 17.51 41.28 -37.32
N PRO A 18 16.49 40.71 -36.63
CA PRO A 18 15.81 39.50 -37.06
C PRO A 18 14.74 39.73 -38.14
N LEU A 19 14.44 38.68 -38.92
CA LEU A 19 13.25 38.60 -39.76
C LEU A 19 12.23 37.61 -39.17
N SER A 20 10.96 37.90 -39.42
CA SER A 20 9.80 37.61 -38.57
C SER A 20 9.23 36.18 -38.60
N ASP A 21 8.37 35.91 -37.62
CA ASP A 21 7.75 34.63 -37.21
C ASP A 21 6.93 33.83 -38.24
N HIS A 22 7.07 34.07 -39.55
CA HIS A 22 6.18 33.47 -40.57
C HIS A 22 6.85 32.48 -41.55
N ALA A 23 8.10 32.09 -41.31
CA ALA A 23 8.88 31.24 -42.23
C ALA A 23 9.46 29.94 -41.60
N ARG A 24 8.79 29.37 -40.58
CA ARG A 24 9.08 28.01 -40.08
C ARG A 24 7.79 27.20 -39.86
N LYS A 25 7.19 26.77 -40.97
CA LYS A 25 6.21 25.68 -40.99
C LYS A 25 6.64 24.70 -42.08
N MET A 26 6.48 23.41 -41.82
CA MET A 26 7.09 22.25 -42.52
C MET A 26 8.50 21.89 -42.01
N GLN A 27 8.68 20.58 -41.77
CA GLN A 27 9.91 19.86 -41.42
C GLN A 27 10.54 20.13 -40.03
N LYS A 28 9.95 19.47 -39.02
CA LYS A 28 10.68 18.52 -38.16
C LYS A 28 9.69 17.48 -37.64
N GLU A 29 9.75 16.29 -38.22
CA GLU A 29 9.03 15.11 -37.76
C GLU A 29 9.81 14.47 -36.60
N ASP A 30 9.06 14.04 -35.59
CA ASP A 30 9.18 12.75 -34.90
C ASP A 30 10.58 12.27 -34.46
N GLU A 31 11.06 12.83 -33.36
CA GLU A 31 11.68 12.03 -32.28
C GLU A 31 10.99 12.41 -30.96
N ALA A 32 9.78 11.87 -30.77
CA ALA A 32 9.24 11.73 -29.42
C ALA A 32 10.00 10.56 -28.77
N ASP A 33 10.83 10.87 -27.78
CA ASP A 33 11.33 9.87 -26.85
C ASP A 33 10.12 9.33 -26.07
N ASP A 34 9.62 8.16 -26.48
CA ASP A 34 8.61 7.38 -25.76
C ASP A 34 9.23 6.83 -24.45
N THR A 35 9.63 7.73 -23.55
CA THR A 35 9.77 7.42 -22.13
C THR A 35 8.38 7.04 -21.63
N ILE A 36 8.08 5.76 -21.74
CA ILE A 36 6.90 5.15 -21.13
C ILE A 36 7.04 5.38 -19.63
N CYS A 37 6.27 6.33 -19.09
CA CYS A 37 6.02 6.42 -17.65
C CYS A 37 5.23 5.18 -17.24
N LEU A 38 5.96 4.09 -17.01
CA LEU A 38 5.46 2.96 -16.24
C LEU A 38 5.23 3.49 -14.82
N ASP A 39 3.98 3.86 -14.55
CA ASP A 39 3.47 4.02 -13.19
C ASP A 39 3.90 2.79 -12.37
N GLU A 40 4.28 2.99 -11.11
CA GLU A 40 4.78 1.90 -10.25
C GLU A 40 3.72 0.78 -10.12
N SER A 41 2.44 1.11 -10.31
CA SER A 41 1.32 0.17 -10.40
C SER A 41 1.48 -0.90 -11.51
N PHE A 42 2.26 -0.66 -12.57
CA PHE A 42 2.48 -1.59 -13.67
C PHE A 42 3.33 -2.81 -13.26
N PHE A 43 4.14 -2.69 -12.20
CA PHE A 43 4.94 -3.80 -11.65
C PHE A 43 4.29 -4.47 -10.44
N VAL A 44 3.31 -3.84 -9.80
CA VAL A 44 2.55 -4.45 -8.70
C VAL A 44 1.53 -5.43 -9.28
N ASN A 45 1.83 -6.72 -9.21
CA ASN A 45 0.89 -7.76 -9.62
C ASN A 45 -0.31 -7.81 -8.65
N ARG A 46 -1.41 -7.16 -9.05
CA ARG A 46 -2.69 -7.07 -8.34
C ARG A 46 -3.63 -8.26 -8.61
N ASP A 47 -3.11 -9.39 -9.10
CA ASP A 47 -3.85 -10.64 -9.18
C ASP A 47 -4.14 -11.16 -7.76
N TYR A 48 -5.27 -10.73 -7.22
CA TYR A 48 -5.81 -11.23 -5.96
C TYR A 48 -6.77 -12.40 -6.22
N ASP A 49 -6.56 -13.52 -5.55
CA ASP A 49 -7.49 -14.63 -5.47
C ASP A 49 -8.41 -14.48 -4.26
N LEU A 50 -9.72 -14.55 -4.51
CA LEU A 50 -10.71 -14.66 -3.44
C LEU A 50 -10.65 -16.07 -2.86
N THR A 51 -10.13 -16.18 -1.64
CA THR A 51 -9.94 -17.44 -0.92
C THR A 51 -10.94 -17.55 0.23
N THR A 52 -11.62 -18.70 0.33
CA THR A 52 -12.54 -19.00 1.42
C THR A 52 -11.83 -19.76 2.53
N PHE A 53 -11.96 -19.28 3.77
CA PHE A 53 -11.49 -19.90 4.99
C PHE A 53 -12.69 -20.29 5.86
N THR A 54 -12.53 -21.28 6.75
CA THR A 54 -13.61 -21.73 7.64
C THR A 54 -13.06 -22.11 9.00
N PHE A 55 -13.60 -21.49 10.05
CA PHE A 55 -13.21 -21.70 11.45
C PHE A 55 -14.47 -21.99 12.27
N GLY A 56 -14.71 -23.26 12.63
CA GLY A 56 -16.00 -23.67 13.18
C GLY A 56 -17.16 -23.35 12.23
N SER A 57 -18.16 -22.59 12.70
CA SER A 57 -19.28 -22.08 11.88
C SER A 57 -18.95 -20.82 11.07
N HIS A 58 -17.75 -20.26 11.21
CA HIS A 58 -17.39 -18.95 10.65
C HIS A 58 -16.68 -19.11 9.31
N VAL A 59 -17.41 -18.86 8.22
CA VAL A 59 -16.85 -18.80 6.86
C VAL A 59 -16.36 -17.37 6.60
N LEU A 60 -15.14 -17.20 6.09
CA LEU A 60 -14.59 -15.91 5.71
C LEU A 60 -14.10 -15.95 4.26
N ASN A 61 -14.28 -14.86 3.52
CA ASN A 61 -13.73 -14.70 2.18
C ASN A 61 -12.74 -13.55 2.21
N LEU A 62 -11.51 -13.80 1.74
CA LEU A 62 -10.46 -12.78 1.70
C LEU A 62 -9.75 -12.83 0.34
N PHE A 63 -9.47 -11.65 -0.21
CA PHE A 63 -8.47 -11.48 -1.25
C PHE A 63 -7.09 -11.83 -0.68
N CYS A 64 -6.34 -12.66 -1.41
CA CYS A 64 -4.97 -13.07 -1.13
C CYS A 64 -4.14 -12.92 -2.42
N LEU A 65 -2.84 -12.63 -2.36
CA LEU A 65 -2.01 -12.51 -3.58
C LEU A 65 -1.79 -13.88 -4.26
N ARG A 66 -2.04 -13.94 -5.57
CA ARG A 66 -1.90 -15.16 -6.40
C ARG A 66 -0.45 -15.60 -6.62
N SER A 67 0.52 -14.69 -6.53
CA SER A 67 1.92 -14.95 -6.90
C SER A 67 2.90 -14.88 -5.72
N ALA A 68 3.63 -15.98 -5.52
CA ALA A 68 4.86 -16.12 -4.72
C ALA A 68 4.79 -15.92 -3.18
N SER A 69 4.40 -17.00 -2.48
CA SER A 69 5.13 -17.56 -1.32
C SER A 69 5.32 -16.76 -0.01
N ARG A 70 4.83 -15.51 0.14
CA ARG A 70 5.09 -14.69 1.34
C ARG A 70 3.90 -13.93 1.93
N GLN A 71 2.73 -13.96 1.30
CA GLN A 71 1.48 -13.36 1.83
C GLN A 71 0.32 -14.37 1.78
N LEU A 72 0.64 -15.64 2.02
CA LEU A 72 -0.36 -16.62 2.42
C LEU A 72 -0.79 -16.32 3.86
N VAL A 73 -2.01 -16.72 4.21
CA VAL A 73 -2.39 -16.83 5.62
C VAL A 73 -1.43 -17.79 6.31
N TRP A 74 -0.69 -17.28 7.30
CA TRP A 74 0.33 -18.05 8.00
C TRP A 74 -0.29 -19.15 8.88
N PRO A 75 0.37 -20.31 9.06
CA PRO A 75 -0.18 -21.43 9.85
C PRO A 75 -0.57 -21.04 11.28
N GLY A 76 0.19 -20.15 11.93
CA GLY A 76 -0.12 -19.61 13.25
C GLY A 76 -1.42 -18.80 13.28
N ALA A 77 -1.74 -18.05 12.22
CA ALA A 77 -3.02 -17.34 12.11
C ALA A 77 -4.19 -18.31 11.92
N VAL A 78 -4.01 -19.41 11.17
CA VAL A 78 -5.00 -20.50 11.10
C VAL A 78 -5.23 -21.10 12.49
N LEU A 79 -4.17 -21.44 13.22
CA LEU A 79 -4.25 -22.02 14.57
C LEU A 79 -4.87 -21.06 15.60
N LEU A 80 -4.52 -19.78 15.54
CA LEU A 80 -5.10 -18.75 16.42
C LEU A 80 -6.59 -18.59 16.16
N ASN A 81 -7.02 -18.54 14.90
CA ASN A 81 -8.44 -18.48 14.54
C ASN A 81 -9.22 -19.73 14.99
N ASP A 82 -8.60 -20.90 14.86
CA ASP A 82 -9.16 -22.17 15.33
C ASP A 82 -9.25 -22.22 16.87
N TYR A 83 -8.39 -21.49 17.59
CA TYR A 83 -8.49 -21.30 19.04
C TYR A 83 -9.56 -20.28 19.42
N LEU A 84 -9.56 -19.09 18.80
CA LEU A 84 -10.47 -17.99 19.10
C LEU A 84 -11.93 -18.37 18.84
N THR A 85 -12.23 -19.11 17.77
CA THR A 85 -13.60 -19.61 17.51
C THR A 85 -14.10 -20.65 18.51
N LYS A 86 -13.20 -21.31 19.24
CA LYS A 86 -13.55 -22.25 20.31
C LYS A 86 -13.66 -21.58 21.69
N ASN A 87 -13.19 -20.34 21.82
CA ASN A 87 -13.13 -19.56 23.06
C ASN A 87 -13.58 -18.10 22.77
N ALA A 88 -14.70 -17.95 22.05
CA ALA A 88 -15.15 -16.66 21.51
C ALA A 88 -15.54 -15.65 22.61
N GLU A 89 -15.86 -16.13 23.81
CA GLU A 89 -16.11 -15.33 25.01
C GLU A 89 -14.91 -14.46 25.43
N ILE A 90 -13.69 -14.80 24.99
CA ILE A 90 -12.50 -13.95 25.17
C ILE A 90 -12.63 -12.65 24.35
N LEU A 91 -13.30 -12.69 23.20
CA LEU A 91 -13.42 -11.58 22.25
C LEU A 91 -14.69 -10.75 22.45
N GLU A 92 -15.72 -11.31 23.09
CA GLU A 92 -17.07 -10.74 23.13
C GLU A 92 -17.10 -9.34 23.76
N GLY A 93 -17.52 -8.34 22.97
CA GLY A 93 -17.61 -6.94 23.41
C GLY A 93 -16.27 -6.21 23.63
N HIS A 94 -15.12 -6.87 23.46
CA HIS A 94 -13.80 -6.27 23.69
C HIS A 94 -13.32 -5.42 22.52
N SER A 95 -12.39 -4.51 22.82
CA SER A 95 -11.58 -3.76 21.88
C SER A 95 -10.23 -4.46 21.65
N VAL A 96 -9.85 -4.63 20.38
CA VAL A 96 -8.68 -5.42 19.99
C VAL A 96 -7.77 -4.64 19.06
N ILE A 97 -6.46 -4.81 19.22
CA ILE A 97 -5.47 -4.47 18.20
C ILE A 97 -4.73 -5.74 17.77
N GLU A 98 -4.62 -5.98 16.46
CA GLU A 98 -3.78 -7.03 15.89
C GLU A 98 -2.50 -6.41 15.32
N LEU A 99 -1.35 -6.95 15.74
CA LEU A 99 -0.04 -6.60 15.23
C LEU A 99 0.33 -7.56 14.09
N GLY A 100 0.86 -7.03 12.97
CA GLY A 100 1.32 -7.86 11.85
C GLY A 100 0.21 -8.65 11.18
N SER A 101 -0.97 -8.04 11.00
CA SER A 101 -2.20 -8.71 10.57
C SER A 101 -2.14 -9.34 9.17
N GLY A 102 -1.16 -8.99 8.33
CA GLY A 102 -1.08 -9.49 6.96
C GLY A 102 -2.35 -9.15 6.15
N VAL A 103 -2.95 -10.15 5.51
CA VAL A 103 -4.23 -9.98 4.78
C VAL A 103 -5.44 -9.72 5.69
N GLY A 104 -5.28 -9.78 7.01
CA GLY A 104 -6.26 -9.38 8.02
C GLY A 104 -7.19 -10.48 8.55
N ILE A 105 -6.85 -11.76 8.34
CA ILE A 105 -7.77 -12.86 8.62
C ILE A 105 -8.19 -13.00 10.08
N THR A 106 -7.28 -12.77 11.04
CA THR A 106 -7.59 -12.85 12.48
C THR A 106 -8.46 -11.67 12.89
N GLY A 107 -8.06 -10.43 12.60
CA GLY A 107 -8.84 -9.25 12.96
C GLY A 107 -10.23 -9.22 12.32
N ILE A 108 -10.37 -9.68 11.07
CA ILE A 108 -11.68 -9.83 10.41
C ILE A 108 -12.54 -10.90 11.10
N LEU A 109 -11.97 -12.01 11.55
CA LEU A 109 -12.67 -13.00 12.36
C LEU A 109 -13.12 -12.41 13.70
N CYS A 110 -12.24 -11.68 14.38
CA CYS A 110 -12.55 -10.99 15.64
C CYS A 110 -13.67 -9.95 15.47
N GLY A 111 -13.79 -9.32 14.30
CA GLY A 111 -14.86 -8.38 13.94
C GLY A 111 -16.29 -8.94 13.98
N ARG A 112 -16.45 -10.26 14.19
CA ARG A 112 -17.76 -10.90 14.45
C ARG A 112 -18.15 -10.97 15.94
N PHE A 113 -17.23 -10.68 16.86
CA PHE A 113 -17.42 -10.83 18.31
C PHE A 113 -17.09 -9.53 19.08
N CYS A 114 -16.11 -8.78 18.61
CA CYS A 114 -15.59 -7.57 19.24
C CYS A 114 -16.46 -6.34 18.99
N GLN A 115 -16.34 -5.33 19.85
CA GLN A 115 -16.91 -3.99 19.57
C GLN A 115 -16.04 -3.16 18.62
N LYS A 116 -14.72 -3.42 18.63
CA LYS A 116 -13.72 -2.68 17.85
C LYS A 116 -12.52 -3.57 17.58
N VAL A 117 -12.01 -3.55 16.35
CA VAL A 117 -10.77 -4.22 15.98
C VAL A 117 -9.95 -3.29 15.08
N VAL A 118 -8.71 -3.03 15.48
CA VAL A 118 -7.71 -2.30 14.72
C VAL A 118 -6.67 -3.30 14.21
N LEU A 119 -6.63 -3.50 12.90
CA LEU A 119 -5.62 -4.33 12.24
C LEU A 119 -4.43 -3.47 11.88
N THR A 120 -3.21 -3.99 12.03
CA THR A 120 -2.00 -3.22 11.75
C THR A 120 -0.94 -4.00 11.00
N ASP A 121 -0.28 -3.33 10.06
CA ASP A 121 0.90 -3.83 9.37
C ASP A 121 1.82 -2.66 9.00
N HIS A 122 3.08 -2.95 8.72
CA HIS A 122 4.10 -2.00 8.27
C HIS A 122 4.06 -1.78 6.75
N ASN A 123 3.60 -2.77 5.98
CA ASN A 123 3.69 -2.80 4.52
C ASN A 123 2.44 -2.18 3.87
N GLU A 124 2.63 -1.20 2.98
CA GLU A 124 1.54 -0.46 2.33
C GLU A 124 0.70 -1.32 1.37
N GLU A 125 1.32 -2.28 0.67
CA GLU A 125 0.61 -3.22 -0.22
C GLU A 125 -0.28 -4.15 0.60
N VAL A 126 0.24 -4.60 1.75
CA VAL A 126 -0.51 -5.40 2.74
C VAL A 126 -1.67 -4.59 3.33
N LEU A 127 -1.47 -3.31 3.64
CA LEU A 127 -2.54 -2.42 4.08
C LEU A 127 -3.58 -2.18 2.97
N GLU A 128 -3.20 -2.13 1.69
CA GLU A 128 -4.15 -1.98 0.58
C GLU A 128 -5.07 -3.21 0.44
N ILE A 129 -4.52 -4.43 0.49
CA ILE A 129 -5.33 -5.66 0.43
C ILE A 129 -6.15 -5.86 1.72
N MET A 130 -5.60 -5.55 2.89
CA MET A 130 -6.31 -5.61 4.17
C MET A 130 -7.54 -4.70 4.17
N LYS A 131 -7.43 -3.46 3.68
CA LYS A 131 -8.57 -2.52 3.56
C LYS A 131 -9.68 -3.07 2.66
N LYS A 132 -9.33 -3.74 1.55
CA LYS A 132 -10.31 -4.41 0.67
C LYS A 132 -10.98 -5.60 1.36
N ASN A 133 -10.25 -6.35 2.18
CA ASN A 133 -10.82 -7.47 2.95
C ASN A 133 -11.77 -6.98 4.07
N ILE A 134 -11.48 -5.84 4.69
CA ILE A 134 -12.39 -5.15 5.62
C ILE A 134 -13.67 -4.71 4.89
N GLU A 135 -13.55 -4.05 3.73
CA GLU A 135 -14.70 -3.62 2.93
C GLU A 135 -15.56 -4.81 2.45
N LEU A 136 -14.92 -5.89 2.00
CA LEU A 136 -15.58 -7.14 1.63
C LEU A 136 -16.36 -7.77 2.80
N HIS A 137 -15.79 -7.77 4.01
CA HIS A 137 -16.47 -8.26 5.20
C HIS A 137 -17.69 -7.40 5.55
N LEU A 138 -17.50 -6.08 5.66
CA LEU A 138 -18.56 -5.12 6.04
C LEU A 138 -19.70 -5.03 5.02
N SER A 139 -19.44 -5.32 3.74
CA SER A 139 -20.47 -5.39 2.70
C SER A 139 -21.19 -6.74 2.64
N SER A 140 -20.56 -7.82 3.12
CA SER A 140 -21.15 -9.17 3.15
C SER A 140 -22.00 -9.42 4.40
N GLU A 141 -21.63 -8.83 5.54
CA GLU A 141 -22.27 -9.07 6.83
C GLU A 141 -22.50 -7.76 7.61
N PRO A 142 -23.73 -7.50 8.11
CA PRO A 142 -23.98 -6.41 9.02
C PRO A 142 -23.29 -6.66 10.37
N SER A 143 -22.08 -6.11 10.55
CA SER A 143 -21.38 -6.09 11.84
C SER A 143 -21.54 -4.75 12.54
N SER A 144 -21.70 -4.79 13.87
CA SER A 144 -21.62 -3.61 14.74
C SER A 144 -20.18 -3.28 15.15
N CYS A 145 -19.19 -4.09 14.77
CA CYS A 145 -17.79 -3.86 15.10
C CYS A 145 -17.20 -2.70 14.29
N ALA A 146 -16.53 -1.77 14.98
CA ALA A 146 -15.67 -0.78 14.32
C ALA A 146 -14.37 -1.47 13.87
N LEU A 147 -14.28 -1.79 12.58
CA LEU A 147 -13.16 -2.52 11.96
C LEU A 147 -12.29 -1.56 11.13
N THR A 148 -11.02 -1.37 11.48
CA THR A 148 -10.11 -0.42 10.79
C THR A 148 -8.73 -1.03 10.53
N ALA A 149 -8.00 -0.45 9.56
CA ALA A 149 -6.62 -0.80 9.22
C ALA A 149 -5.71 0.42 9.37
N GLU A 150 -4.65 0.30 10.17
CA GLU A 150 -3.70 1.36 10.51
C GLU A 150 -2.26 0.93 10.24
N LYS A 151 -1.39 1.87 9.87
CA LYS A 151 0.02 1.56 9.64
C LYS A 151 0.78 1.46 10.95
N LEU A 152 1.51 0.37 11.15
CA LEU A 152 2.39 0.19 12.31
C LEU A 152 3.65 -0.59 11.95
N GLU A 153 4.76 0.12 11.88
CA GLU A 153 6.11 -0.41 11.95
C GLU A 153 6.53 -0.54 13.42
N TRP A 154 7.06 -1.70 13.81
CA TRP A 154 7.37 -1.96 15.21
C TRP A 154 8.52 -1.09 15.74
N GLY A 155 8.35 -0.58 16.96
CA GLY A 155 9.27 0.38 17.55
C GLY A 155 9.09 1.82 17.03
N ASN A 156 8.22 2.06 16.04
CA ASN A 156 7.91 3.41 15.56
C ASN A 156 7.03 4.15 16.57
N SER A 157 7.66 4.91 17.47
CA SER A 157 6.98 5.63 18.56
C SER A 157 5.98 6.68 18.06
N VAL A 158 6.14 7.20 16.85
CA VAL A 158 5.21 8.18 16.25
C VAL A 158 3.91 7.48 15.88
N GLN A 159 3.97 6.39 15.12
CA GLN A 159 2.80 5.61 14.71
C GLN A 159 2.05 5.01 15.91
N ILE A 160 2.80 4.50 16.91
CA ILE A 160 2.21 4.04 18.19
C ILE A 160 1.44 5.19 18.87
N SER A 161 2.03 6.39 18.93
CA SER A 161 1.38 7.55 19.54
C SER A 161 0.15 8.03 18.77
N GLU A 162 0.16 7.95 17.44
CA GLU A 162 -0.97 8.29 16.58
C GLU A 162 -2.14 7.31 16.75
N ILE A 163 -1.86 6.00 16.80
CA ILE A 163 -2.88 4.98 17.09
C ILE A 163 -3.47 5.19 18.48
N LEU A 164 -2.65 5.40 19.52
CA LEU A 164 -3.15 5.64 20.88
C LEU A 164 -3.91 6.97 21.02
N GLN A 165 -3.64 7.97 20.18
CA GLN A 165 -4.44 9.20 20.12
C GLN A 165 -5.81 8.99 19.44
N LYS A 166 -5.90 8.12 18.44
CA LYS A 166 -7.16 7.69 17.81
C LYS A 166 -7.99 6.78 18.74
N HIS A 167 -7.32 6.07 19.65
CA HIS A 167 -7.88 5.07 20.55
C HIS A 167 -7.49 5.36 22.03
N PRO A 168 -7.94 6.50 22.60
CA PRO A 168 -7.53 6.94 23.94
C PRO A 168 -8.00 6.02 25.07
N GLU A 169 -9.03 5.21 24.84
CA GLU A 169 -9.46 4.12 25.74
C GLU A 169 -8.50 2.92 25.77
N GLY A 170 -7.57 2.83 24.81
CA GLY A 170 -6.65 1.71 24.65
C GLY A 170 -7.28 0.49 23.96
N PHE A 171 -6.76 -0.69 24.30
CA PHE A 171 -7.23 -1.98 23.79
C PHE A 171 -7.26 -2.99 24.94
N ASP A 172 -8.31 -3.81 24.99
CA ASP A 172 -8.45 -4.87 25.98
C ASP A 172 -7.57 -6.08 25.62
N LEU A 173 -7.36 -6.33 24.32
CA LEU A 173 -6.53 -7.42 23.81
C LEU A 173 -5.55 -6.93 22.73
N VAL A 174 -4.35 -7.51 22.76
CA VAL A 174 -3.33 -7.40 21.70
C VAL A 174 -3.13 -8.79 21.10
N LEU A 175 -3.32 -8.93 19.79
CA LEU A 175 -3.16 -10.18 19.04
C LEU A 175 -1.96 -10.10 18.09
N GLY A 176 -1.45 -11.26 17.70
CA GLY A 176 -0.42 -11.43 16.67
C GLY A 176 -0.16 -12.91 16.43
N ALA A 177 0.07 -13.31 15.17
CA ALA A 177 0.26 -14.70 14.78
C ALA A 177 1.24 -14.83 13.60
N ASP A 178 2.33 -15.60 13.80
CA ASP A 178 3.47 -15.72 12.87
C ASP A 178 4.03 -14.36 12.41
N ILE A 179 4.22 -13.47 13.39
CA ILE A 179 4.67 -12.08 13.24
C ILE A 179 6.17 -11.92 13.47
#